data_AF-A0A060C436-F1
#
_entry.id   AF-A0A060C436-F1
#
_cell.length_a   1.000
_cell.length_b   1.000
_cell.length_c   1.000
_cell.angle_alpha   90.00
_cell.angle_beta   90.00
_cell.angle_gamma   90.00
#
_symmetry.space_group_name_H-M   'P 1'
#
loop_
_entity.id
_entity.type
_entity.pdbx_description
1 polymer ?
#
loop_
_entity_poly.entity_id
_entity_poly.type
_entity_poly.pdbx_seq_one_letter_code
_entity_poly.pdbx_strand_id
1 'polypeptide(L)'
;GIKSAVHYNGTLNNSKDRDQSWSIEMAIPIKSLVVFGEDIQPKNGSVWKLNFSRVYWDTKTTNGSYEKLKKPEHNWVWSPIGVINMHFPERWGNLIFHEEGKEKPEIPKEKYTSKKPPGICTIWKIFTSIKIKNTAKNLRN
;
A
#
# COMPACT_ATOMS: atom_id res chain seq x y z
N GLY A 1 -1.48 -17.73 -9.10
CA GLY A 1 -2.18 -16.44 -9.01
C GLY A 1 -1.46 -15.53 -8.03
N ILE A 2 -2.13 -14.47 -7.58
CA ILE A 2 -1.68 -13.63 -6.48
C ILE A 2 -1.49 -14.49 -5.23
N LYS A 3 -0.41 -14.24 -4.47
CA LYS A 3 -0.19 -14.83 -3.15
C LYS A 3 -0.19 -13.72 -2.12
N SER A 4 -0.74 -13.99 -0.95
CA SER A 4 -0.73 -13.05 0.17
C SER A 4 -0.59 -13.79 1.48
N ALA A 5 0.00 -13.13 2.47
CA ALA A 5 0.08 -13.60 3.84
C ALA A 5 -0.21 -12.44 4.80
N VAL A 6 -0.80 -12.77 5.94
CA VAL A 6 -0.99 -11.83 7.05
C VAL A 6 -0.24 -12.41 8.24
N HIS A 7 0.62 -11.61 8.84
CA HIS A 7 1.30 -11.95 10.08
C HIS A 7 0.83 -10.99 11.16
N TYR A 8 0.53 -11.49 12.35
CA TYR A 8 0.12 -10.69 13.48
C TYR A 8 0.88 -11.14 14.73
N ASN A 9 1.18 -10.18 15.59
CA ASN A 9 1.79 -10.41 16.89
C ASN A 9 0.76 -10.05 17.96
N GLY A 10 0.04 -11.07 18.41
CA GLY A 10 -1.10 -10.94 19.29
C GLY A 10 -2.04 -12.13 19.17
N THR A 11 -3.26 -11.97 19.65
CA THR A 11 -4.22 -13.07 19.80
C THR A 11 -5.32 -13.04 18.74
N LEU A 12 -5.41 -11.96 17.96
CA LEU A 12 -6.36 -11.73 16.86
C LEU A 12 -7.83 -11.84 17.30
N ASN A 13 -8.61 -10.78 17.10
CA ASN A 13 -10.04 -10.73 17.46
C ASN A 13 -10.37 -10.99 18.94
N ASN A 14 -9.38 -10.95 19.83
CA ASN A 14 -9.61 -10.92 21.26
C ASN A 14 -9.80 -9.47 21.70
N SER A 15 -10.96 -9.16 22.29
CA SER A 15 -11.28 -7.80 22.74
C SER A 15 -10.80 -7.49 24.16
N LYS A 16 -10.19 -8.48 24.83
CA LYS A 16 -9.66 -8.37 26.19
C LYS A 16 -8.21 -7.91 26.23
N ASP A 17 -7.51 -7.94 25.12
CA ASP A 17 -6.11 -7.52 25.00
C ASP A 17 -5.92 -6.56 23.82
N ARG A 18 -4.66 -6.21 23.55
CA ARG A 18 -4.28 -5.36 22.44
C ARG A 18 -3.09 -5.99 21.73
N ASP A 19 -3.30 -6.32 20.46
CA ASP A 19 -2.24 -6.79 19.57
C ASP A 19 -1.14 -5.74 19.40
N GLN A 20 0.11 -6.19 19.31
CA GLN A 20 1.28 -5.30 19.18
C GLN A 20 1.43 -4.78 17.76
N SER A 21 1.23 -5.64 16.77
CA SER A 21 1.45 -5.32 15.36
C SER A 21 0.81 -6.35 14.44
N TRP A 22 0.55 -5.95 13.20
CA TRP A 22 0.31 -6.86 12.10
C TRP A 22 0.99 -6.35 10.83
N SER A 23 1.29 -7.27 9.91
CA SER A 23 1.84 -6.99 8.59
C SER A 23 1.10 -7.80 7.53
N ILE A 24 1.02 -7.24 6.33
CA ILE A 24 0.52 -7.93 5.13
C ILE A 24 1.66 -7.99 4.13
N GLU A 25 1.85 -9.16 3.53
CA GLU A 25 2.77 -9.36 2.41
C GLU A 25 2.00 -9.87 1.20
N MET A 26 2.34 -9.36 0.01
CA MET A 26 1.70 -9.74 -1.24
C MET A 26 2.76 -9.99 -2.32
N ALA A 27 2.59 -11.07 -3.07
CA ALA A 27 3.29 -11.35 -4.31
C ALA A 27 2.27 -11.34 -5.45
N ILE A 28 2.31 -10.28 -6.26
CA ILE A 28 1.41 -10.06 -7.39
C ILE A 28 2.20 -10.37 -8.67
N PRO A 29 1.90 -11.46 -9.39
CA PRO A 29 2.53 -11.72 -10.68
C PRO A 29 2.18 -10.60 -11.67
N ILE A 30 3.16 -10.08 -12.41
CA ILE A 30 2.91 -9.01 -13.40
C ILE A 30 1.86 -9.43 -14.44
N LYS A 31 1.89 -10.70 -14.87
CA LYS A 31 0.88 -11.26 -15.77
C LYS A 31 -0.57 -11.17 -15.25
N SER A 32 -0.75 -11.01 -13.94
CA SER A 32 -2.07 -10.83 -13.33
C SER A 32 -2.57 -9.39 -13.40
N LEU A 33 -1.72 -8.44 -13.82
CA LEU A 33 -2.04 -7.03 -14.01
C LEU A 33 -2.30 -6.68 -15.49
N VAL A 34 -2.15 -7.65 -16.41
CA VAL A 34 -2.41 -7.45 -17.84
C VAL A 34 -3.89 -7.17 -18.03
N VAL A 35 -4.21 -5.96 -18.49
CA VAL A 35 -5.55 -5.58 -18.94
C VAL A 35 -5.46 -5.45 -20.46
N PHE A 36 -6.37 -6.09 -21.19
CA PHE A 36 -6.47 -6.05 -22.66
C PHE A 36 -5.33 -6.72 -23.48
N GLY A 37 -4.56 -7.63 -22.90
CA GLY A 37 -3.66 -8.52 -23.64
C GLY A 37 -2.29 -7.92 -24.02
N GLU A 38 -1.98 -6.72 -23.52
CA GLU A 38 -0.66 -6.12 -23.72
C GLU A 38 0.38 -6.68 -22.73
N ASP A 39 1.59 -6.92 -23.22
CA ASP A 39 2.72 -7.29 -22.36
C ASP A 39 3.18 -6.06 -21.57
N ILE A 40 2.73 -5.96 -20.32
CA ILE A 40 3.04 -4.86 -19.40
C ILE A 40 4.28 -5.10 -18.56
N GLN A 41 5.18 -6.01 -18.95
CA GLN A 41 6.41 -6.26 -18.19
C GLN A 41 7.21 -4.96 -18.05
N PRO A 42 7.41 -4.45 -16.81
CA PRO A 42 8.08 -3.18 -16.61
C PRO A 42 9.56 -3.33 -16.94
N LYS A 43 10.08 -2.36 -17.69
CA LYS A 43 11.50 -2.22 -18.02
C LYS A 43 12.18 -1.32 -16.98
N ASN A 44 13.51 -1.29 -16.96
CA ASN A 44 14.25 -0.30 -16.16
C ASN A 44 13.80 1.12 -16.56
N GLY A 45 13.39 1.93 -15.58
CA GLY A 45 12.84 3.26 -15.78
C GLY A 45 11.34 3.32 -16.08
N SER A 46 10.64 2.18 -16.21
CA SER A 46 9.18 2.18 -16.31
C SER A 46 8.56 2.85 -15.08
N VAL A 47 7.55 3.69 -15.33
CA VAL A 47 6.82 4.41 -14.28
C VAL A 47 5.39 3.92 -14.23
N TRP A 48 4.94 3.45 -13.07
CA TRP A 48 3.54 3.09 -12.81
C TRP A 48 2.92 4.06 -11.82
N LYS A 49 1.61 4.25 -11.94
CA LYS A 49 0.81 4.93 -10.92
C LYS A 49 0.38 3.91 -9.86
N LEU A 50 0.74 4.16 -8.61
CA LEU A 50 0.41 3.27 -7.49
C LEU A 50 0.01 4.10 -6.27
N ASN A 51 -0.92 3.56 -5.48
CA ASN A 51 -1.20 4.07 -4.15
C ASN A 51 -1.49 2.92 -3.17
N PHE A 52 -1.27 3.19 -1.88
CA PHE A 52 -1.72 2.34 -0.79
C PHE A 52 -2.75 3.11 0.02
N SER A 53 -3.91 2.52 0.27
CA SER A 53 -4.96 3.11 1.08
C SER A 53 -5.33 2.21 2.25
N ARG A 54 -5.62 2.81 3.40
CA ARG A 54 -6.17 2.14 4.57
C ARG A 54 -7.40 2.89 5.06
N VAL A 55 -8.48 2.15 5.30
CA VAL A 55 -9.69 2.65 5.95
C VAL A 55 -9.88 1.87 7.24
N TYR A 56 -10.13 2.57 8.36
CA TYR A 56 -10.49 1.92 9.62
C TYR A 56 -11.45 2.79 10.43
N TRP A 57 -12.11 2.21 11.43
CA TRP A 57 -13.02 2.92 12.33
C TRP A 57 -12.58 2.75 13.77
N ASP A 58 -12.90 3.74 14.59
CA ASP A 58 -12.85 3.58 16.04
C ASP A 58 -13.87 2.51 16.46
N THR A 59 -13.47 1.62 17.35
CA THR A 59 -14.32 0.59 17.93
C THR A 59 -14.37 0.72 19.45
N LYS A 60 -15.42 0.18 20.06
CA LYS A 60 -15.50 -0.10 21.49
C LYS A 60 -15.74 -1.59 21.70
N THR A 61 -15.31 -2.13 22.83
CA THR A 61 -15.62 -3.50 23.22
C THR A 61 -16.96 -3.55 23.95
N THR A 62 -17.91 -4.34 23.45
CA THR A 62 -19.19 -4.63 24.10
C THR A 62 -19.38 -6.15 24.11
N ASN A 63 -19.63 -6.76 25.28
CA ASN A 63 -19.86 -8.21 25.43
C ASN A 63 -18.79 -9.09 24.76
N GLY A 64 -17.51 -8.70 24.85
CA GLY A 64 -16.41 -9.44 24.25
C GLY A 64 -16.27 -9.29 22.73
N SER A 65 -17.09 -8.45 22.09
CA SER A 65 -17.03 -8.16 20.65
C SER A 65 -16.69 -6.70 20.37
N TYR A 66 -16.16 -6.43 19.19
CA TYR A 66 -15.87 -5.08 18.72
C TYR A 66 -17.10 -4.46 18.06
N GLU A 67 -17.61 -3.36 18.62
CA GLU A 67 -18.66 -2.54 18.04
C GLU A 67 -18.07 -1.26 17.44
N LYS A 68 -18.36 -1.02 16.16
CA LYS A 68 -17.98 0.21 15.46
C LYS A 68 -18.67 1.42 16.08
N LEU A 69 -17.92 2.49 16.34
CA LEU A 69 -18.48 3.76 16.80
C LEU A 69 -19.18 4.50 15.65
N LYS A 70 -20.22 5.29 15.97
CA LYS A 70 -20.89 6.22 15.04
C LYS A 70 -20.02 7.48 14.81
N LYS A 71 -18.81 7.27 14.30
CA LYS A 71 -17.85 8.31 13.90
C LYS A 71 -17.43 8.08 12.45
N PRO A 72 -16.94 9.12 11.75
CA PRO A 72 -16.33 8.95 10.43
C PRO A 72 -15.19 7.94 10.46
N GLU A 73 -14.95 7.28 9.33
CA GLU A 73 -13.75 6.50 9.11
C GLU A 73 -12.48 7.35 9.18
N HIS A 74 -11.40 6.70 9.57
CA HIS A 74 -10.05 7.17 9.32
C HIS A 74 -9.60 6.66 7.96
N ASN A 75 -9.31 7.57 7.04
CA ASN A 75 -8.74 7.28 5.74
C ASN A 75 -7.28 7.72 5.71
N TRP A 76 -6.39 6.81 5.31
CA TRP A 76 -4.98 7.12 5.08
C TRP A 76 -4.57 6.65 3.69
N VAL A 77 -3.76 7.45 3.01
CA VAL A 77 -3.16 7.12 1.72
C VAL A 77 -1.66 7.40 1.74
N TRP A 78 -0.87 6.58 1.05
CA TRP A 78 0.57 6.79 0.91
C TRP A 78 0.88 8.06 0.13
N SER A 79 0.28 8.22 -1.06
CA SER A 79 0.41 9.41 -1.89
C SER A 79 -0.85 10.29 -1.76
N PRO A 80 -0.74 11.57 -1.33
CA PRO A 80 -1.89 12.45 -1.19
C PRO A 80 -2.60 12.74 -2.52
N ILE A 81 -3.89 12.37 -2.61
CA ILE A 81 -4.73 12.56 -3.82
C ILE A 81 -5.36 13.97 -3.84
N GLY A 82 -5.54 14.59 -2.67
CA GLY A 82 -6.10 15.94 -2.51
C GLY A 82 -7.61 16.05 -2.74
N VAL A 83 -8.30 14.94 -2.95
CA VAL A 83 -9.77 14.84 -3.07
C VAL A 83 -10.25 13.56 -2.38
N ILE A 84 -11.50 13.57 -1.88
CA ILE A 84 -12.16 12.37 -1.30
C ILE A 84 -12.74 11.53 -2.45
N ASN A 85 -11.86 11.12 -3.36
CA ASN A 85 -12.17 10.15 -4.41
C ASN A 85 -10.88 9.42 -4.74
N MET A 86 -10.85 8.13 -4.43
CA MET A 86 -9.68 7.26 -4.64
C MET A 86 -9.44 6.91 -6.11
N HIS A 87 -10.45 7.04 -6.97
CA HIS A 87 -10.43 6.61 -8.38
C HIS A 87 -9.90 7.71 -9.33
N PHE A 88 -8.91 8.48 -8.87
CA PHE A 88 -8.16 9.47 -9.66
C PHE A 88 -6.70 9.01 -9.82
N PRO A 89 -6.43 8.01 -10.68
CA PRO A 89 -5.12 7.39 -10.82
C PRO A 89 -4.03 8.36 -11.31
N GLU A 90 -4.41 9.46 -11.99
CA GLU A 90 -3.49 10.51 -12.42
C GLU A 90 -2.80 11.22 -11.24
N ARG A 91 -3.42 11.19 -10.05
CA ARG A 91 -2.92 11.78 -8.81
C ARG A 91 -2.24 10.78 -7.88
N TRP A 92 -2.15 9.52 -8.28
CA TRP A 92 -1.41 8.52 -7.50
C TRP A 92 0.10 8.78 -7.61
N GLY A 93 0.83 8.21 -6.65
CA GLY A 93 2.29 8.32 -6.62
C GLY A 93 2.93 7.56 -7.79
N ASN A 94 4.13 8.01 -8.16
CA ASN A 94 4.95 7.32 -9.15
C ASN A 94 5.76 6.18 -8.50
N LEU A 95 5.57 4.96 -8.99
CA LEU A 95 6.43 3.81 -8.75
C LEU A 95 7.37 3.68 -9.95
N ILE A 96 8.68 3.69 -9.70
CA ILE A 96 9.69 3.57 -10.76
C ILE A 96 10.39 2.22 -10.63
N PHE A 97 10.40 1.44 -11.71
CA PHE A 97 11.08 0.16 -11.75
C PHE A 97 12.55 0.37 -12.02
N HIS A 98 13.38 -0.26 -11.21
CA HIS A 98 14.83 -0.20 -11.33
C HIS A 98 15.39 -1.62 -11.37
N GLU A 99 16.21 -1.88 -12.39
CA GLU A 99 16.95 -3.12 -12.53
C GLU A 99 18.30 -3.01 -11.83
N GLU A 100 18.57 -3.95 -10.93
CA GLU A 100 19.82 -3.99 -10.17
C GLU A 100 21.04 -4.02 -11.10
N GLY A 101 22.04 -3.18 -10.80
CA GLY A 101 23.25 -3.04 -11.62
C GLY A 101 23.16 -2.03 -12.76
N LYS A 102 21.99 -1.43 -13.03
CA LYS A 102 21.86 -0.28 -13.94
C LYS A 102 21.98 1.06 -13.20
N GLU A 103 22.09 2.15 -13.93
CA GLU A 103 21.95 3.48 -13.34
C GLU A 103 20.52 3.68 -12.81
N LYS A 104 20.40 4.36 -11.66
CA LYS A 104 19.11 4.67 -11.07
C LYS A 104 18.35 5.63 -12.00
N PRO A 105 17.11 5.31 -12.40
CA PRO A 105 16.32 6.20 -13.24
C PRO A 105 16.10 7.55 -12.55
N GLU A 106 16.07 8.63 -13.33
CA GLU A 106 15.70 9.94 -12.81
C GLU A 106 14.26 9.91 -12.30
N ILE A 107 14.04 10.45 -11.09
CA ILE A 107 12.70 10.56 -10.52
C ILE A 107 11.99 11.71 -11.26
N PRO A 108 10.84 11.46 -11.93
CA PRO A 108 10.08 12.54 -12.55
C PRO A 108 9.75 13.60 -11.50
N LYS A 109 10.15 14.85 -11.74
CA LYS A 109 9.79 15.98 -10.87
C LYS A 109 8.27 16.15 -10.92
N GLU A 110 7.58 15.70 -9.88
CA GLU A 110 6.14 15.86 -9.78
C GLU A 110 5.78 17.34 -9.63
N LYS A 111 4.87 17.82 -10.49
CA LYS A 111 4.26 19.15 -10.36
C LYS A 111 3.13 19.14 -9.33
N TYR A 112 3.30 18.49 -8.18
CA TYR A 112 2.29 18.58 -7.13
C TYR A 112 2.37 19.96 -6.49
N THR A 113 1.46 20.84 -6.91
CA THR A 113 1.17 22.11 -6.23
C THR A 113 0.58 21.79 -4.87
N SER A 114 1.43 21.60 -3.87
CA SER A 114 0.99 21.34 -2.51
C SER A 114 0.35 22.62 -1.92
N LYS A 115 -0.97 22.77 -2.08
CA LYS A 115 -1.73 23.33 -0.96
C LYS A 115 -1.84 22.20 0.05
N LYS A 116 -0.95 22.22 1.04
CA LYS A 116 -0.92 21.30 2.18
C LYS A 116 -2.35 21.28 2.78
N PRO A 117 -3.08 20.14 2.76
CA PRO A 117 -4.39 20.11 3.40
C PRO A 117 -4.21 20.36 4.91
N PRO A 118 -5.05 21.19 5.53
CA PRO A 118 -4.99 21.45 6.96
C PRO A 118 -5.50 20.20 7.68
N GLY A 119 -4.60 19.39 8.23
CA GLY A 119 -4.98 18.24 9.04
C GLY A 119 -3.94 17.13 9.02
N ILE A 120 -3.12 17.10 10.08
CA ILE A 120 -2.37 15.96 10.63
C ILE A 120 -1.81 14.96 9.60
N CYS A 121 -0.56 15.21 9.20
CA CYS A 121 0.30 14.21 8.58
C CYS A 121 1.40 13.88 9.59
N THR A 122 1.14 12.94 10.51
CA THR A 122 2.19 12.38 11.35
C THR A 122 2.97 11.39 10.51
N ILE A 123 4.11 11.86 10.02
CA ILE A 123 5.05 11.14 9.16
C ILE A 123 5.56 9.91 9.92
N TRP A 124 5.17 8.72 9.48
CA TRP A 124 5.98 7.53 9.65
C TRP A 124 6.58 7.19 8.28
N LYS A 125 7.92 7.22 8.20
CA LYS A 125 8.69 6.69 7.06
C LYS A 125 8.31 5.22 6.89
N ILE A 126 7.42 4.93 5.96
CA ILE A 126 7.07 3.57 5.57
C ILE A 126 7.64 3.35 4.17
N PHE A 127 8.73 2.58 4.16
CA PHE A 127 9.48 2.02 3.02
C PHE A 127 10.01 3.00 1.96
N THR A 128 11.33 3.28 2.02
CA THR A 128 12.10 3.92 0.94
C THR A 128 12.47 2.98 -0.21
N SER A 129 12.09 1.70 -0.16
CA SER A 129 12.42 0.71 -1.18
C SER A 129 11.49 -0.51 -1.09
N ILE A 130 10.68 -0.76 -2.11
CA ILE A 130 10.01 -2.04 -2.33
C ILE A 130 10.95 -2.89 -3.18
N LYS A 131 11.48 -3.99 -2.61
CA LYS A 131 12.27 -4.96 -3.40
C LYS A 131 11.32 -5.93 -4.08
N ILE A 132 11.19 -5.82 -5.40
CA ILE A 132 10.51 -6.82 -6.22
C ILE A 132 11.49 -7.97 -6.43
N LYS A 133 11.30 -9.07 -5.68
CA LYS A 133 12.08 -10.30 -5.89
C LYS A 133 11.38 -11.13 -6.98
N ASN A 134 12.07 -11.39 -8.08
CA ASN A 134 11.69 -12.45 -9.01
C ASN A 134 12.05 -13.79 -8.38
N THR A 135 11.27 -14.25 -7.39
CA THR A 135 11.50 -15.54 -6.75
C THR A 135 10.85 -16.65 -7.58
N ALA A 136 11.51 -17.03 -8.68
CA ALA A 136 11.43 -18.39 -9.18
C ALA A 136 12.36 -19.28 -8.34
N LYS A 137 12.10 -19.41 -7.03
CA LYS A 137 12.74 -20.42 -6.18
C LYS A 137 11.85 -20.73 -4.97
N ASN A 138 11.17 -21.87 -5.08
CA ASN A 138 10.70 -22.75 -4.01
C ASN A 138 10.40 -22.09 -2.65
N LEU A 139 9.16 -21.64 -2.47
CA LEU A 139 8.52 -21.73 -1.16
C LEU A 139 8.01 -23.17 -1.04
N ARG A 140 8.83 -24.05 -0.45
CA ARG A 140 8.38 -25.35 0.07
C ARG A 140 8.03 -25.16 1.54
N ASN A 141 6.83 -25.64 1.86
CA ASN A 141 6.21 -26.02 3.14
C ASN A 141 6.65 -25.29 4.40
#